data_AF-A0AB39P1V5-F1
#
_entry.id   AF-A0AB39P1V5-F1
#
_cell.length_a   1.000
_cell.length_b   1.000
_cell.length_c   1.000
_cell.angle_alpha   90.00
_cell.angle_beta   90.00
_cell.angle_gamma   90.00
#
_symmetry.space_group_name_H-M   'P 1'
#
loop_
_entity.id
_entity.type
_entity.pdbx_description
1 polymer ?
#
loop_
_entity_poly.entity_id
_entity_poly.type
_entity_poly.pdbx_seq_one_letter_code
_entity_poly.pdbx_strand_id
1 'polypeptide(L)'
;MAALTALAALSVLGCTRQEVRCSDEAQCGDGNGRNIDAKTSAELKLAKVTAQIKDSVSGEQSRGGEDSEKSNNLRAVNIDLTVKNLGDHPAFISKATVTFDESGHLEPCYAIGGDLLSTANYTFTIPDDQPRKEGTLLHVTPFSISKELTHEIPPNKYEKFTLTVGPKTIPDGGSPWFGVLHITLFRDTGDGLKIGPLAVVDTGGNPAFYPEFDKNAWHIEKEHFPGCTKKNAEKISSIMAISDLTPSVEFSGLNKALQNYK
;
A
#
# COMPACT_ATOMS: atom_id res chain seq x y z
N MET A 1 27.00 79.80 -40.98
CA MET A 1 27.22 78.35 -41.16
C MET A 1 26.79 77.68 -39.88
N ALA A 2 25.65 76.99 -39.92
CA ALA A 2 24.98 76.43 -38.75
C ALA A 2 24.67 74.94 -38.99
N ALA A 3 24.97 74.16 -37.94
CA ALA A 3 24.25 73.02 -37.38
C ALA A 3 23.76 71.81 -38.22
N LEU A 4 24.15 70.64 -37.69
CA LEU A 4 23.41 69.37 -37.50
C LEU A 4 22.81 68.62 -38.71
N THR A 5 23.13 67.32 -38.81
CA THR A 5 22.18 66.23 -38.53
C THR A 5 22.87 64.86 -38.48
N ALA A 6 22.41 64.01 -37.57
CA ALA A 6 22.71 62.58 -37.48
C ALA A 6 21.60 61.77 -38.16
N LEU A 7 21.89 60.56 -38.67
CA LEU A 7 20.96 59.43 -38.68
C LEU A 7 21.72 58.10 -38.95
N ALA A 8 21.26 57.03 -38.31
CA ALA A 8 21.81 55.68 -38.33
C ALA A 8 21.35 54.84 -39.54
N ALA A 9 22.10 53.77 -39.86
CA ALA A 9 21.58 52.58 -40.54
C ALA A 9 22.42 51.32 -40.24
N LEU A 10 21.74 50.26 -39.83
CA LEU A 10 22.24 48.90 -39.60
C LEU A 10 22.71 48.24 -40.92
N SER A 11 23.72 47.38 -40.85
CA SER A 11 23.69 46.10 -41.57
C SER A 11 24.65 45.06 -40.97
N VAL A 12 24.12 43.84 -40.91
CA VAL A 12 24.64 42.57 -40.41
C VAL A 12 25.79 42.07 -41.27
N LEU A 13 26.80 41.40 -40.67
CA LEU A 13 27.52 40.27 -41.29
C LEU A 13 28.46 39.57 -40.28
N GLY A 14 28.14 38.30 -40.01
CA GLY A 14 29.12 37.22 -39.85
C GLY A 14 29.81 37.04 -38.51
N CYS A 15 29.17 36.31 -37.57
CA CYS A 15 29.93 35.58 -36.55
C CYS A 15 30.73 34.46 -37.25
N THR A 16 32.05 34.63 -37.32
CA THR A 16 32.99 33.57 -37.68
C THR A 16 32.92 32.45 -36.64
N ARG A 17 32.53 31.25 -37.10
CA ARG A 17 32.68 29.99 -36.37
C ARG A 17 34.16 29.80 -36.05
N GLN A 18 34.53 29.99 -34.79
CA GLN A 18 35.83 29.57 -34.30
C GLN A 18 35.73 28.05 -34.08
N GLU A 19 36.32 27.27 -34.99
CA GLU A 19 36.49 25.82 -34.79
C GLU A 19 37.43 25.60 -33.60
N VAL A 20 36.85 25.26 -32.45
CA VAL A 20 37.60 24.77 -31.30
C VAL A 20 38.03 23.34 -31.63
N ARG A 21 39.31 23.17 -31.99
CA ARG A 21 39.95 21.86 -32.02
C ARG A 21 40.20 21.42 -30.58
N CYS A 22 39.42 20.48 -30.09
CA CYS A 22 39.69 19.82 -28.81
C CYS A 22 40.79 18.78 -29.02
N SER A 23 41.95 19.02 -28.42
CA SER A 23 43.01 18.03 -28.24
C SER A 23 42.77 17.24 -26.95
N ASP A 24 42.85 15.92 -27.07
CA ASP A 24 43.00 14.92 -26.02
C ASP A 24 41.79 14.69 -25.09
N GLU A 25 41.57 13.39 -24.85
CA GLU A 25 40.44 12.77 -24.17
C GLU A 25 40.26 13.25 -22.72
N ALA A 26 39.59 14.38 -22.52
CA ALA A 26 38.78 14.65 -21.34
C ALA A 26 38.04 15.98 -21.53
N GLN A 27 36.74 15.96 -21.26
CA GLN A 27 35.90 17.15 -21.02
C GLN A 27 35.54 17.99 -22.27
N CYS A 28 34.55 17.49 -23.00
CA CYS A 28 33.53 18.35 -23.59
C CYS A 28 32.18 17.89 -23.07
N GLY A 29 31.83 18.34 -21.86
CA GLY A 29 30.44 18.31 -21.39
C GLY A 29 29.70 19.47 -22.05
N ASP A 30 28.55 19.20 -22.65
CA ASP A 30 27.61 20.26 -22.97
C ASP A 30 27.12 20.89 -21.66
N GLY A 31 27.01 22.20 -21.61
CA GLY A 31 26.66 22.97 -20.41
C GLY A 31 25.22 22.76 -19.89
N ASN A 32 24.66 21.57 -20.08
CA ASN A 32 23.37 21.10 -19.61
C ASN A 32 23.52 19.67 -19.07
N GLY A 33 24.42 19.47 -18.11
CA GLY A 33 24.72 18.21 -17.40
C GLY A 33 23.55 17.57 -16.64
N ARG A 34 22.42 17.38 -17.33
CA ARG A 34 21.41 16.38 -17.02
C ARG A 34 21.94 15.10 -17.63
N ASN A 35 22.63 14.30 -16.81
CA ASN A 35 22.93 12.91 -17.09
C ASN A 35 21.66 12.23 -17.63
N ILE A 36 21.61 12.02 -18.95
CA ILE A 36 20.55 11.25 -19.61
C ILE A 36 20.66 9.78 -19.17
N ASP A 37 21.84 9.36 -18.70
CA ASP A 37 22.14 8.00 -18.25
C ASP A 37 21.61 7.66 -16.84
N ALA A 38 21.20 8.65 -16.03
CA ALA A 38 20.61 8.38 -14.73
C ALA A 38 19.19 7.79 -14.84
N LYS A 39 18.48 8.05 -15.96
CA LYS A 39 17.10 7.61 -16.17
C LYS A 39 16.97 6.13 -16.58
N THR A 40 18.05 5.50 -17.01
CA THR A 40 18.09 4.07 -17.39
C THR A 40 18.55 3.14 -16.26
N SER A 41 18.83 3.68 -15.07
CA SER A 41 19.75 3.03 -14.11
C SER A 41 19.14 2.04 -13.09
N ALA A 42 17.82 2.04 -12.86
CA ALA A 42 17.19 1.17 -11.84
C ALA A 42 15.73 0.87 -12.19
N GLU A 43 15.52 -0.02 -13.18
CA GLU A 43 14.18 -0.50 -13.52
C GLU A 43 13.72 -1.53 -12.46
N LEU A 44 12.59 -1.27 -11.81
CA LEU A 44 12.04 -2.17 -10.80
C LEU A 44 10.90 -3.02 -11.38
N LYS A 45 10.94 -4.32 -11.08
CA LYS A 45 9.88 -5.26 -11.46
C LYS A 45 9.42 -6.06 -10.26
N LEU A 46 8.10 -6.16 -10.09
CA LEU A 46 7.52 -7.08 -9.11
C LEU A 46 7.81 -8.52 -9.54
N ALA A 47 8.47 -9.28 -8.67
CA ALA A 47 8.71 -10.70 -8.87
C ALA A 47 7.63 -11.56 -8.20
N LYS A 48 7.19 -11.17 -7.01
CA LYS A 48 6.15 -11.87 -6.25
C LYS A 48 5.47 -10.92 -5.26
N VAL A 49 4.17 -11.11 -5.08
CA VAL A 49 3.39 -10.54 -3.99
C VAL A 49 2.55 -11.62 -3.35
N THR A 50 2.54 -11.67 -2.03
CA THR A 50 1.64 -12.53 -1.24
C THR A 50 1.15 -11.78 -0.03
N ALA A 51 -0.10 -11.97 0.35
CA ALA A 51 -0.65 -11.43 1.59
C ALA A 51 -1.16 -12.57 2.49
N GLN A 52 -0.88 -12.49 3.78
CA GLN A 52 -1.36 -13.43 4.79
C GLN A 52 -1.36 -12.81 6.18
N ILE A 53 -2.17 -13.32 7.10
CA ILE A 53 -2.16 -12.87 8.49
C ILE A 53 -1.05 -13.60 9.24
N LYS A 54 -0.25 -12.86 10.03
CA LYS A 54 0.78 -13.41 10.91
C LYS A 54 0.83 -12.65 12.23
N ASP A 55 1.34 -13.31 13.26
CA ASP A 55 1.74 -12.66 14.52
C ASP A 55 3.03 -11.86 14.25
N SER A 56 2.91 -10.55 14.06
CA SER A 56 4.05 -9.76 13.56
C SER A 56 4.10 -8.29 13.98
N VAL A 57 3.07 -7.78 14.66
CA VAL A 57 3.04 -6.38 15.07
C VAL A 57 2.94 -6.26 16.59
N SER A 58 3.57 -5.22 17.11
CA SER A 58 3.39 -4.80 18.49
C SER A 58 2.18 -3.90 18.63
N GLY A 59 1.69 -3.74 19.85
CA GLY A 59 0.55 -2.91 20.15
C GLY A 59 0.18 -2.96 21.62
N GLU A 60 -1.04 -2.56 21.91
CA GLU A 60 -1.58 -2.51 23.25
C GLU A 60 -2.98 -3.14 23.31
N GLN A 61 -3.27 -3.80 24.41
CA GLN A 61 -4.59 -4.33 24.73
C GLN A 61 -5.07 -3.64 26.00
N SER A 62 -6.28 -3.10 25.97
CA SER A 62 -6.89 -2.48 27.14
C SER A 62 -8.26 -3.06 27.40
N ARG A 63 -8.58 -3.22 28.68
CA ARG A 63 -9.91 -3.57 29.15
C ARG A 63 -10.53 -2.36 29.85
N GLY A 64 -11.85 -2.20 29.76
CA GLY A 64 -12.56 -1.07 30.35
C GLY A 64 -12.25 -0.88 31.84
N GLY A 65 -11.52 0.20 32.18
CA GLY A 65 -11.15 0.53 33.56
C GLY A 65 -9.82 -0.05 34.04
N GLU A 66 -9.08 -0.73 33.16
CA GLU A 66 -7.74 -1.26 33.42
C GLU A 66 -6.68 -0.51 32.61
N ASP A 67 -5.42 -0.56 33.09
CA ASP A 67 -4.28 -0.01 32.35
C ASP A 67 -4.00 -0.83 31.09
N SER A 68 -3.45 -0.20 30.04
CA SER A 68 -3.12 -0.92 28.81
C SER A 68 -1.91 -1.83 28.99
N GLU A 69 -2.02 -3.06 28.48
CA GLU A 69 -0.94 -4.04 28.46
C GLU A 69 -0.29 -4.07 27.08
N LYS A 70 1.06 -4.10 27.04
CA LYS A 70 1.80 -4.22 25.78
C LYS A 70 1.72 -5.65 25.26
N SER A 71 1.44 -5.79 23.98
CA SER A 71 1.53 -7.06 23.24
C SER A 71 2.52 -6.92 22.09
N ASN A 72 3.36 -7.94 21.89
CA ASN A 72 4.40 -7.93 20.85
C ASN A 72 4.11 -8.85 19.66
N ASN A 73 3.03 -9.63 19.73
CA ASN A 73 2.71 -10.67 18.76
C ASN A 73 1.24 -10.57 18.35
N LEU A 74 0.76 -9.36 18.08
CA LEU A 74 -0.58 -9.18 17.54
C LEU A 74 -0.61 -9.63 16.08
N ARG A 75 -1.75 -10.21 15.69
CA ARG A 75 -2.02 -10.63 14.32
C ARG A 75 -2.21 -9.40 13.44
N ALA A 76 -1.61 -9.47 12.26
CA ALA A 76 -1.71 -8.42 11.26
C ALA A 76 -1.68 -9.01 9.85
N VAL A 77 -2.33 -8.34 8.92
CA VAL A 77 -2.15 -8.61 7.49
C VAL A 77 -0.73 -8.21 7.09
N ASN A 78 0.06 -9.20 6.70
CA ASN A 78 1.41 -9.04 6.18
C ASN A 78 1.38 -9.17 4.65
N ILE A 79 1.77 -8.12 3.95
CA ILE A 79 1.96 -8.10 2.51
C ILE A 79 3.46 -8.25 2.23
N ASP A 80 3.86 -9.46 1.88
CA ASP A 80 5.20 -9.84 1.49
C ASP A 80 5.43 -9.48 0.01
N LEU A 81 6.32 -8.52 -0.26
CA LEU A 81 6.71 -8.09 -1.60
C LEU A 81 8.12 -8.60 -1.93
N THR A 82 8.30 -9.14 -3.13
CA THR A 82 9.62 -9.43 -3.70
C THR A 82 9.80 -8.62 -4.97
N VAL A 83 10.75 -7.70 -4.96
CA VAL A 83 11.02 -6.77 -6.05
C VAL A 83 12.41 -7.05 -6.60
N LYS A 84 12.52 -7.08 -7.93
CA LYS A 84 13.79 -7.20 -8.63
C LYS A 84 14.21 -5.84 -9.16
N ASN A 85 15.46 -5.49 -8.95
CA ASN A 85 16.11 -4.42 -9.69
C ASN A 85 16.73 -5.02 -10.97
N LEU A 86 16.27 -4.57 -12.13
CA LEU A 86 16.75 -4.95 -13.45
C LEU A 86 17.85 -4.02 -13.96
N GLY A 87 18.11 -2.91 -13.29
CA GLY A 87 19.16 -1.98 -13.64
C GLY A 87 20.53 -2.38 -13.10
N ASP A 88 21.55 -1.70 -13.63
CA ASP A 88 22.95 -1.88 -13.26
C ASP A 88 23.40 -1.01 -12.09
N HIS A 89 22.52 -0.15 -11.56
CA HIS A 89 22.74 0.66 -10.37
C HIS A 89 21.73 0.32 -9.25
N PRO A 90 22.06 0.58 -7.97
CA PRO A 90 21.12 0.42 -6.88
C PRO A 90 19.85 1.26 -7.08
N ALA A 91 18.71 0.71 -6.67
CA ALA A 91 17.43 1.41 -6.67
C ALA A 91 17.04 1.74 -5.22
N PHE A 92 16.73 3.01 -4.94
CA PHE A 92 16.30 3.44 -3.62
C PHE A 92 14.79 3.65 -3.60
N ILE A 93 14.09 2.89 -2.75
CA ILE A 93 12.68 3.12 -2.42
C ILE A 93 12.62 4.17 -1.32
N SER A 94 12.04 5.32 -1.66
CA SER A 94 11.91 6.47 -0.76
C SER A 94 10.54 6.54 -0.10
N LYS A 95 9.51 5.98 -0.73
CA LYS A 95 8.13 6.09 -0.24
C LYS A 95 7.30 4.92 -0.71
N ALA A 96 6.36 4.49 0.11
CA ALA A 96 5.27 3.61 -0.31
C ALA A 96 3.92 4.28 -0.05
N THR A 97 3.01 4.15 -1.00
CA THR A 97 1.61 4.57 -0.87
C THR A 97 0.71 3.36 -1.01
N VAL A 98 -0.18 3.17 -0.04
CA VAL A 98 -1.27 2.20 -0.14
C VAL A 98 -2.54 2.98 -0.49
N THR A 99 -3.15 2.63 -1.61
CA THR A 99 -4.44 3.16 -2.06
C THR A 99 -5.50 2.10 -1.84
N PHE A 100 -6.52 2.42 -1.05
CA PHE A 100 -7.68 1.55 -0.85
C PHE A 100 -8.77 1.99 -1.81
N ASP A 101 -9.10 1.14 -2.77
CA ASP A 101 -10.22 1.34 -3.67
C ASP A 101 -11.54 1.02 -2.95
N GLU A 102 -11.48 0.06 -2.04
CA GLU A 102 -12.57 -0.35 -1.16
C GLU A 102 -12.01 -0.79 0.20
N SER A 103 -12.73 -0.51 1.28
CA SER A 103 -12.35 -0.83 2.66
C SER A 103 -13.61 -0.79 3.51
N GLY A 104 -13.70 -1.69 4.48
CA GLY A 104 -14.76 -1.65 5.48
C GLY A 104 -14.80 -2.91 6.33
N HIS A 105 -15.85 -3.03 7.12
CA HIS A 105 -16.11 -4.22 7.92
C HIS A 105 -17.19 -5.07 7.28
N LEU A 106 -17.07 -6.39 7.44
CA LEU A 106 -18.15 -7.31 7.16
C LEU A 106 -19.34 -7.05 8.09
N GLU A 107 -20.54 -7.40 7.62
CA GLU A 107 -21.79 -7.27 8.37
C GLU A 107 -21.65 -8.01 9.72
N PRO A 108 -22.01 -7.36 10.84
CA PRO A 108 -21.97 -7.99 12.15
C PRO A 108 -23.07 -9.05 12.23
N CYS A 109 -22.65 -10.32 12.19
CA CYS A 109 -23.55 -11.46 12.19
C CYS A 109 -23.97 -11.94 13.59
N TYR A 110 -23.31 -11.42 14.62
CA TYR A 110 -23.41 -11.91 15.98
C TYR A 110 -23.54 -10.73 16.94
N ALA A 111 -24.37 -10.90 17.96
CA ALA A 111 -24.50 -9.95 19.06
C ALA A 111 -23.43 -10.24 20.12
N ILE A 112 -22.16 -10.09 19.74
CA ILE A 112 -21.00 -10.35 20.57
C ILE A 112 -20.22 -9.05 20.73
N GLY A 113 -19.74 -8.80 21.94
CA GLY A 113 -18.91 -7.66 22.26
C GLY A 113 -18.40 -7.75 23.68
N GLY A 114 -17.32 -7.05 23.94
CA GLY A 114 -16.69 -6.96 25.24
C GLY A 114 -16.04 -5.60 25.45
N ASP A 115 -15.38 -5.45 26.59
CA ASP A 115 -14.66 -4.24 26.97
C ASP A 115 -13.18 -4.25 26.55
N LEU A 116 -12.73 -5.33 25.90
CA LEU A 116 -11.39 -5.46 25.37
C LEU A 116 -11.26 -4.69 24.06
N LEU A 117 -10.21 -3.88 23.96
CA LEU A 117 -9.81 -3.13 22.78
C LEU A 117 -8.34 -3.41 22.47
N SER A 118 -8.06 -3.91 21.28
CA SER A 118 -6.69 -4.08 20.79
C SER A 118 -6.32 -2.93 19.86
N THR A 119 -5.11 -2.40 20.01
CA THR A 119 -4.51 -1.43 19.09
C THR A 119 -3.19 -1.98 18.58
N ALA A 120 -2.90 -1.80 17.30
CA ALA A 120 -1.72 -2.39 16.67
C ALA A 120 -0.94 -1.38 15.84
N ASN A 121 0.39 -1.52 15.87
CA ASN A 121 1.33 -0.64 15.19
C ASN A 121 1.66 -1.19 13.79
N TYR A 122 0.83 -0.83 12.82
CA TYR A 122 1.03 -1.22 11.42
C TYR A 122 2.03 -0.32 10.69
N THR A 123 2.58 -0.83 9.59
CA THR A 123 3.29 0.01 8.63
C THR A 123 2.35 1.06 8.08
N PHE A 124 1.16 0.63 7.67
CA PHE A 124 0.04 1.45 7.21
C PHE A 124 -1.17 1.21 8.11
N THR A 125 -1.31 2.06 9.13
CA THR A 125 -2.49 2.04 9.99
C THR A 125 -3.66 2.67 9.28
N ILE A 126 -4.74 1.91 9.09
CA ILE A 126 -5.97 2.43 8.53
C ILE A 126 -6.65 3.26 9.61
N PRO A 127 -6.97 4.52 9.31
CA PRO A 127 -7.68 5.35 10.27
C PRO A 127 -9.10 4.81 10.45
N ASP A 128 -9.57 4.79 11.71
CA ASP A 128 -10.74 3.99 12.14
C ASP A 128 -11.95 4.17 11.20
N ASP A 129 -12.28 3.15 10.42
CA ASP A 129 -13.42 3.10 9.50
C ASP A 129 -14.69 2.55 10.17
N GLN A 130 -14.70 2.47 11.51
CA GLN A 130 -15.88 2.04 12.25
C GLN A 130 -17.03 3.07 12.11
N PRO A 131 -18.27 2.60 11.84
CA PRO A 131 -19.45 3.45 11.86
C PRO A 131 -19.60 4.12 13.22
N ARG A 132 -19.69 5.46 13.26
CA ARG A 132 -20.03 6.18 14.50
C ARG A 132 -21.54 6.12 14.75
N LYS A 133 -21.96 6.38 15.99
CA LYS A 133 -23.37 6.48 16.42
C LYS A 133 -24.22 7.46 15.57
N GLU A 134 -23.56 8.37 14.85
CA GLU A 134 -24.20 9.35 13.94
C GLU A 134 -24.34 8.85 12.49
N GLY A 135 -23.98 7.60 12.20
CA GLY A 135 -24.17 6.98 10.89
C GLY A 135 -23.14 7.39 9.83
N THR A 136 -22.08 8.11 10.20
CA THR A 136 -20.99 8.52 9.30
C THR A 136 -19.74 7.66 9.52
N LEU A 137 -19.20 7.13 8.43
CA LEU A 137 -17.86 6.52 8.40
C LEU A 137 -16.81 7.64 8.51
N LEU A 138 -15.72 7.43 9.26
CA LEU A 138 -14.64 8.41 9.35
C LEU A 138 -13.92 8.60 8.01
N HIS A 139 -13.93 7.55 7.17
CA HIS A 139 -13.30 7.54 5.85
C HIS A 139 -14.22 6.92 4.81
N VAL A 140 -14.26 7.54 3.63
CA VAL A 140 -14.96 7.06 2.45
C VAL A 140 -13.90 6.61 1.44
N THR A 141 -14.06 5.41 0.89
CA THR A 141 -13.20 4.92 -0.18
C THR A 141 -13.56 5.58 -1.51
N PRO A 142 -12.60 5.89 -2.38
CA PRO A 142 -11.19 5.55 -2.25
C PRO A 142 -10.40 6.53 -1.36
N PHE A 143 -9.37 6.03 -0.68
CA PHE A 143 -8.40 6.87 0.03
C PHE A 143 -6.98 6.31 -0.10
N SER A 144 -5.97 7.09 0.30
CA SER A 144 -4.57 6.67 0.23
C SER A 144 -3.79 7.08 1.47
N ILE A 145 -2.87 6.22 1.89
CA ILE A 145 -1.96 6.45 3.02
C ILE A 145 -0.54 6.30 2.49
N SER A 146 0.33 7.26 2.79
CA SER A 146 1.73 7.25 2.36
C SER A 146 2.67 7.22 3.55
N LYS A 147 3.82 6.56 3.38
CA LYS A 147 4.88 6.51 4.37
C LYS A 147 6.23 6.58 3.69
N GLU A 148 7.11 7.41 4.22
CA GLU A 148 8.51 7.43 3.81
C GLU A 148 9.18 6.11 4.21
N LEU A 149 9.96 5.56 3.30
CA LEU A 149 10.74 4.35 3.47
C LEU A 149 12.20 4.65 3.13
N THR A 150 13.10 3.82 3.63
CA THR A 150 14.51 3.88 3.23
C THR A 150 14.96 2.45 3.01
N HIS A 151 14.90 2.03 1.75
CA HIS A 151 15.26 0.67 1.36
C HIS A 151 16.02 0.69 0.03
N GLU A 152 17.20 0.09 0.01
CA GLU A 152 18.02 -0.06 -1.18
C GLU A 152 17.84 -1.46 -1.77
N ILE A 153 17.64 -1.53 -3.09
CA ILE A 153 17.62 -2.78 -3.84
C ILE A 153 18.87 -2.81 -4.73
N PRO A 154 19.86 -3.67 -4.42
CA PRO A 154 21.09 -3.74 -5.18
C PRO A 154 20.84 -4.09 -6.66
N PRO A 155 21.75 -3.70 -7.58
CA PRO A 155 21.59 -3.95 -9.01
C PRO A 155 21.50 -5.45 -9.31
N ASN A 156 20.63 -5.81 -10.25
CA ASN A 156 20.42 -7.20 -10.68
C ASN A 156 20.06 -8.19 -9.54
N LYS A 157 19.59 -7.71 -8.38
CA LYS A 157 19.18 -8.51 -7.22
C LYS A 157 17.67 -8.45 -6.98
N TYR A 158 17.22 -9.41 -6.18
CA TYR A 158 15.88 -9.45 -5.62
C TYR A 158 15.97 -9.06 -4.15
N GLU A 159 15.09 -8.18 -3.72
CA GLU A 159 14.90 -7.88 -2.31
C GLU A 159 13.48 -8.22 -1.88
N LYS A 160 13.37 -8.66 -0.64
CA LYS A 160 12.10 -8.95 0.02
C LYS A 160 11.89 -7.97 1.15
N PHE A 161 10.73 -7.36 1.21
CA PHE A 161 10.28 -6.64 2.39
C PHE A 161 8.79 -6.83 2.62
N THR A 162 8.37 -6.57 3.86
CA THR A 162 7.01 -6.84 4.34
C THR A 162 6.37 -5.55 4.78
N LEU A 163 5.14 -5.31 4.33
CA LEU A 163 4.30 -4.21 4.78
C LEU A 163 3.15 -4.76 5.61
N THR A 164 2.86 -4.14 6.74
CA THR A 164 1.71 -4.50 7.57
C THR A 164 0.60 -3.48 7.44
N VAL A 165 -0.64 -3.94 7.36
CA VAL A 165 -1.84 -3.11 7.17
C VAL A 165 -2.98 -3.61 8.05
N GLY A 166 -3.79 -2.69 8.56
CA GLY A 166 -4.97 -3.04 9.35
C GLY A 166 -5.59 -1.83 10.05
N PRO A 167 -6.80 -1.99 10.61
CA PRO A 167 -7.48 -0.93 11.36
C PRO A 167 -6.71 -0.59 12.64
N LYS A 168 -6.66 0.69 12.98
CA LYS A 168 -5.97 1.17 14.20
C LYS A 168 -6.49 0.47 15.46
N THR A 169 -7.80 0.27 15.54
CA THR A 169 -8.47 -0.31 16.69
C THR A 169 -9.28 -1.54 16.30
N ILE A 170 -9.16 -2.60 17.10
CA ILE A 170 -9.88 -3.87 16.94
C ILE A 170 -10.63 -4.12 18.26
N PRO A 171 -11.94 -3.79 18.32
CA PRO A 171 -12.75 -4.04 19.49
C PRO A 171 -13.12 -5.53 19.58
N ASP A 172 -13.30 -6.02 20.80
CA ASP A 172 -13.82 -7.35 21.05
C ASP A 172 -15.22 -7.53 20.46
N GLY A 173 -15.45 -8.68 19.80
CA GLY A 173 -16.63 -8.93 18.98
C GLY A 173 -16.66 -8.22 17.63
N GLY A 174 -15.67 -7.36 17.33
CA GLY A 174 -15.61 -6.58 16.09
C GLY A 174 -15.55 -7.47 14.84
N SER A 175 -16.41 -7.18 13.86
CA SER A 175 -16.44 -7.90 12.59
C SER A 175 -15.10 -7.85 11.85
N PRO A 176 -14.75 -8.89 11.07
CA PRO A 176 -13.59 -8.88 10.20
C PRO A 176 -13.57 -7.62 9.31
N TRP A 177 -12.41 -6.98 9.24
CA TRP A 177 -12.16 -5.87 8.34
C TRP A 177 -11.67 -6.41 6.99
N PHE A 178 -12.02 -5.78 5.88
CA PHE A 178 -11.52 -6.11 4.55
C PHE A 178 -11.03 -4.86 3.82
N GLY A 179 -10.09 -5.06 2.89
CA GLY A 179 -9.61 -4.01 2.01
C GLY A 179 -9.27 -4.52 0.61
N VAL A 180 -9.61 -3.74 -0.40
CA VAL A 180 -9.13 -3.86 -1.78
C VAL A 180 -8.16 -2.73 -2.04
N LEU A 181 -6.89 -3.06 -2.25
CA LEU A 181 -5.82 -2.08 -2.27
C LEU A 181 -4.82 -2.25 -3.40
N HIS A 182 -4.17 -1.14 -3.73
CA HIS A 182 -2.96 -1.07 -4.54
C HIS A 182 -1.82 -0.53 -3.69
N ILE A 183 -0.60 -1.01 -3.97
CA ILE A 183 0.62 -0.49 -3.38
C ILE A 183 1.43 0.16 -4.49
N THR A 184 1.87 1.39 -4.29
CA THR A 184 2.83 2.05 -5.18
C THR A 184 4.12 2.28 -4.41
N LEU A 185 5.21 1.66 -4.89
CA LEU A 185 6.56 1.88 -4.37
C LEU A 185 7.23 2.95 -5.21
N PHE A 186 7.51 4.10 -4.60
CA PHE A 186 8.17 5.21 -5.26
C PHE A 186 9.68 5.15 -5.05
N ARG A 187 10.41 5.33 -6.14
CA ARG A 187 11.84 5.57 -6.13
C ARG A 187 12.13 7.01 -5.71
N ASP A 188 13.36 7.27 -5.29
CA ASP A 188 13.91 8.63 -5.10
C ASP A 188 13.79 9.50 -6.37
N THR A 189 13.82 8.90 -7.55
CA THR A 189 13.57 9.57 -8.84
C THR A 189 12.11 10.03 -9.04
N GLY A 190 11.18 9.54 -8.22
CA GLY A 190 9.74 9.77 -8.34
C GLY A 190 8.99 8.71 -9.16
N ASP A 191 9.69 7.80 -9.84
CA ASP A 191 9.06 6.71 -10.59
C ASP A 191 8.40 5.69 -9.63
N GLY A 192 7.19 5.22 -9.96
CA GLY A 192 6.40 4.34 -9.11
C GLY A 192 6.19 2.94 -9.70
N LEU A 193 6.51 1.89 -8.93
CA LEU A 193 6.09 0.52 -9.21
C LEU A 193 4.74 0.25 -8.56
N LYS A 194 3.67 0.12 -9.36
CA LYS A 194 2.32 -0.21 -8.89
C LYS A 194 2.13 -1.72 -8.78
N ILE A 195 1.51 -2.16 -7.69
CA ILE A 195 1.28 -3.56 -7.30
C ILE A 195 -0.19 -3.69 -6.89
N GLY A 196 -0.88 -4.73 -7.39
CA GLY A 196 -2.29 -5.00 -7.11
C GLY A 196 -3.18 -4.95 -8.36
N PRO A 197 -4.50 -5.12 -8.20
CA PRO A 197 -5.23 -5.05 -6.93
C PRO A 197 -5.00 -6.26 -6.00
N LEU A 198 -4.97 -6.00 -4.70
CA LEU A 198 -4.86 -6.98 -3.63
C LEU A 198 -6.15 -6.97 -2.80
N ALA A 199 -6.70 -8.14 -2.47
CA ALA A 199 -7.78 -8.24 -1.50
C ALA A 199 -7.25 -8.85 -0.20
N VAL A 200 -7.47 -8.17 0.92
CA VAL A 200 -7.03 -8.60 2.24
C VAL A 200 -8.19 -8.58 3.23
N VAL A 201 -8.10 -9.43 4.24
CA VAL A 201 -9.03 -9.46 5.36
C VAL A 201 -8.21 -9.56 6.64
N ASP A 202 -8.63 -8.83 7.66
CA ASP A 202 -8.16 -8.97 9.04
C ASP A 202 -9.23 -9.68 9.87
N THR A 203 -8.80 -10.42 10.89
CA THR A 203 -9.71 -11.28 11.67
C THR A 203 -10.76 -10.52 12.46
N GLY A 204 -10.53 -9.24 12.75
CA GLY A 204 -11.31 -8.54 13.76
C GLY A 204 -11.14 -9.20 15.14
N GLY A 205 -12.10 -8.92 16.02
CA GLY A 205 -12.15 -9.46 17.39
C GLY A 205 -13.28 -10.46 17.60
N ASN A 206 -13.85 -11.06 16.54
CA ASN A 206 -15.06 -11.85 16.63
C ASN A 206 -14.78 -13.35 16.88
N PRO A 207 -15.10 -13.91 18.07
CA PRO A 207 -14.84 -15.30 18.38
C PRO A 207 -15.79 -16.29 17.68
N ALA A 208 -16.87 -15.83 17.05
CA ALA A 208 -17.78 -16.65 16.26
C ALA A 208 -17.49 -16.58 14.74
N PHE A 209 -16.53 -15.73 14.34
CA PHE A 209 -16.17 -15.50 12.94
C PHE A 209 -14.69 -15.17 12.79
N TYR A 210 -13.86 -16.21 12.65
CA TYR A 210 -12.41 -16.08 12.60
C TYR A 210 -11.75 -17.16 11.73
N PRO A 211 -10.54 -16.91 11.20
CA PRO A 211 -9.77 -17.94 10.51
C PRO A 211 -9.15 -18.94 11.49
N GLU A 212 -9.30 -20.23 11.20
CA GLU A 212 -8.57 -21.31 11.85
C GLU A 212 -7.21 -21.49 11.16
N PHE A 213 -6.20 -20.75 11.63
CA PHE A 213 -4.87 -20.65 11.01
C PHE A 213 -4.22 -22.02 10.72
N ASP A 214 -4.29 -22.97 11.66
CA ASP A 214 -3.69 -24.30 11.49
C ASP A 214 -4.41 -25.17 10.44
N LYS A 215 -5.64 -24.80 10.06
CA LYS A 215 -6.49 -25.56 9.15
C LYS A 215 -6.66 -24.89 7.79
N ASN A 216 -6.16 -23.68 7.60
CA ASN A 216 -6.46 -22.83 6.44
C ASN A 216 -7.98 -22.75 6.14
N ALA A 217 -8.78 -22.67 7.21
CA ALA A 217 -10.24 -22.66 7.16
C ALA A 217 -10.79 -21.44 7.90
N TRP A 218 -12.10 -21.22 7.79
CA TRP A 218 -12.81 -20.22 8.58
C TRP A 218 -13.83 -20.90 9.47
N HIS A 219 -13.79 -20.53 10.74
CA HIS A 219 -14.85 -20.84 11.67
C HIS A 219 -15.95 -19.77 11.53
N ILE A 220 -17.16 -20.20 11.23
CA ILE A 220 -18.34 -19.36 11.08
C ILE A 220 -19.48 -20.06 11.80
N GLU A 221 -19.90 -19.52 12.94
CA GLU A 221 -21.05 -20.05 13.68
C GLU A 221 -22.37 -19.78 12.96
N LYS A 222 -23.48 -20.19 13.57
CA LYS A 222 -24.81 -19.83 13.09
C LYS A 222 -25.10 -18.37 13.43
N GLU A 223 -25.45 -17.57 12.43
CA GLU A 223 -25.78 -16.15 12.62
C GLU A 223 -26.91 -15.92 13.64
N HIS A 224 -26.77 -14.84 14.43
CA HIS A 224 -27.85 -14.30 15.27
C HIS A 224 -28.78 -13.40 14.46
N PHE A 225 -28.23 -12.68 13.48
CA PHE A 225 -28.95 -11.75 12.63
C PHE A 225 -29.23 -12.37 11.25
N PRO A 226 -30.48 -12.73 10.93
CA PRO A 226 -30.80 -13.45 9.70
C PRO A 226 -30.35 -12.72 8.43
N GLY A 227 -29.70 -13.45 7.52
CA GLY A 227 -29.26 -12.98 6.20
C GLY A 227 -27.94 -12.21 6.20
N CYS A 228 -27.30 -11.97 7.34
CA CYS A 228 -26.02 -11.25 7.40
C CYS A 228 -24.89 -12.06 6.72
N THR A 229 -24.86 -13.38 6.90
CA THR A 229 -23.79 -14.24 6.37
C THR A 229 -23.89 -14.32 4.86
N LYS A 230 -25.13 -14.32 4.34
CA LYS A 230 -25.40 -14.22 2.91
C LYS A 230 -24.90 -12.90 2.32
N LYS A 231 -25.17 -11.76 2.97
CA LYS A 231 -24.64 -10.45 2.54
C LYS A 231 -23.11 -10.43 2.53
N ASN A 232 -22.48 -11.00 3.55
CA ASN A 232 -21.02 -11.15 3.59
C ASN A 232 -20.51 -12.04 2.44
N ALA A 233 -21.20 -13.15 2.14
CA ALA A 233 -20.86 -14.02 1.02
C ALA A 233 -20.95 -13.30 -0.33
N GLU A 234 -22.01 -12.52 -0.54
CA GLU A 234 -22.19 -11.69 -1.74
C GLU A 234 -21.09 -10.65 -1.88
N LYS A 235 -20.73 -9.96 -0.78
CA LYS A 235 -19.67 -8.95 -0.74
C LYS A 235 -18.29 -9.54 -1.06
N ILE A 236 -17.91 -10.63 -0.40
CA ILE A 236 -16.62 -11.28 -0.65
C ILE A 236 -16.55 -11.81 -2.09
N SER A 237 -17.66 -12.32 -2.61
CA SER A 237 -17.72 -12.83 -3.99
C SER A 237 -17.61 -11.74 -5.03
N SER A 238 -18.23 -10.58 -4.80
CA SER A 238 -18.14 -9.45 -5.73
C SER A 238 -16.71 -8.89 -5.78
N ILE A 239 -16.02 -8.83 -4.63
CA ILE A 239 -14.60 -8.48 -4.59
C ILE A 239 -13.76 -9.51 -5.37
N MET A 240 -13.98 -10.81 -5.13
CA MET A 240 -13.27 -11.88 -5.85
C MET A 240 -13.49 -11.89 -7.36
N ALA A 241 -14.50 -11.18 -7.88
CA ALA A 241 -14.76 -11.04 -9.31
C ALA A 241 -13.95 -9.91 -9.98
N ILE A 242 -13.18 -9.13 -9.22
CA ILE A 242 -12.29 -8.10 -9.76
C ILE A 242 -11.19 -8.77 -10.61
N SER A 243 -10.96 -8.26 -11.83
CA SER A 243 -9.91 -8.78 -12.74
C SER A 243 -8.53 -8.65 -12.11
N ASP A 244 -7.70 -9.68 -12.32
CA ASP A 244 -6.29 -9.72 -11.89
C ASP A 244 -6.08 -9.54 -10.37
N LEU A 245 -7.15 -9.73 -9.58
CA LEU A 245 -7.09 -9.65 -8.13
C LEU A 245 -6.17 -10.72 -7.56
N THR A 246 -5.26 -10.29 -6.69
CA THR A 246 -4.46 -11.19 -5.86
C THR A 246 -5.04 -11.22 -4.44
N PRO A 247 -5.83 -12.24 -4.05
CA PRO A 247 -6.36 -12.36 -2.71
C PRO A 247 -5.29 -12.82 -1.71
N SER A 248 -5.41 -12.40 -0.45
CA SER A 248 -4.65 -12.99 0.65
C SER A 248 -5.05 -14.45 0.88
N VAL A 249 -4.22 -15.17 1.63
CA VAL A 249 -4.51 -16.55 2.04
C VAL A 249 -5.85 -16.62 2.75
N GLU A 250 -6.08 -15.74 3.72
CA GLU A 250 -7.29 -15.71 4.55
C GLU A 250 -8.49 -15.20 3.75
N PHE A 251 -8.33 -14.24 2.85
CA PHE A 251 -9.41 -13.76 1.98
C PHE A 251 -9.89 -14.87 1.03
N SER A 252 -8.95 -15.63 0.46
CA SER A 252 -9.26 -16.79 -0.36
C SER A 252 -9.97 -17.88 0.44
N GLY A 253 -9.50 -18.15 1.66
CA GLY A 253 -10.14 -19.09 2.59
C GLY A 253 -11.55 -18.66 2.95
N LEU A 254 -11.76 -17.36 3.16
CA LEU A 254 -13.05 -16.78 3.54
C LEU A 254 -14.05 -16.95 2.41
N ASN A 255 -13.67 -16.61 1.18
CA ASN A 255 -14.51 -16.79 0.01
C ASN A 255 -14.94 -18.25 -0.15
N LYS A 256 -14.04 -19.22 0.10
CA LYS A 256 -14.37 -20.65 0.05
C LYS A 256 -15.38 -21.04 1.13
N ALA A 257 -15.17 -20.61 2.38
CA ALA A 257 -16.06 -20.92 3.49
C ALA A 257 -17.47 -20.35 3.29
N LEU A 258 -17.57 -19.17 2.68
CA LEU A 258 -18.83 -18.48 2.43
C LEU A 258 -19.63 -19.00 1.22
N GLN A 259 -19.08 -19.92 0.40
CA GLN A 259 -19.80 -20.43 -0.79
C GLN A 259 -21.14 -21.09 -0.45
N ASN A 260 -21.25 -21.71 0.75
CA ASN A 260 -22.45 -22.42 1.18
C ASN A 260 -23.61 -21.50 1.55
N TYR A 261 -23.40 -20.18 1.59
CA TYR A 261 -24.37 -19.19 2.06
C TYR A 261 -24.91 -18.29 0.93
N LYS A 262 -24.58 -18.61 -0.32
CA LYS A 262 -25.01 -17.88 -1.52
C LYS A 262 -26.45 -18.24 -1.91
#